data_AF-D6MKL6-F1
#
_entry.id   AF-D6MKL6-F1
#
_cell.length_a   1.000
_cell.length_b   1.000
_cell.length_c   1.000
_cell.angle_alpha   90.00
_cell.angle_beta   90.00
_cell.angle_gamma   90.00
#
_symmetry.space_group_name_H-M   'P 1'
#
loop_
_entity.id
_entity.type
_entity.pdbx_description
1 polymer ?
#
loop_
_entity_poly.entity_id
_entity_poly.type
_entity_poly.pdbx_seq_one_letter_code
_entity_poly.pdbx_strand_id
1 'polypeptide(L)'
;HEAHKKYLASLSDPDAVKSMGEEANSMDKRINSSQEADVRKGPWTMEEDLILINYIANHGEGVWNSLAKSAGLNRTGKSCRLRWLNYLRPDVRRGNITPEEQLLIMELHSRWGNR
;
A
#
# COMPACT_ATOMS: atom_id res chain seq x y z
N HIS A 1 -29.40 24.40 14.54
CA HIS A 1 -28.25 24.78 15.38
C HIS A 1 -27.86 23.71 16.40
N GLU A 2 -28.81 23.10 17.11
CA GLU A 2 -28.52 22.14 18.18
C GLU A 2 -28.09 20.75 17.69
N ALA A 3 -28.63 20.28 16.56
CA ALA A 3 -28.23 19.02 15.93
C ALA A 3 -26.77 19.03 15.44
N HIS A 4 -26.29 20.16 14.93
CA HIS A 4 -24.91 20.32 14.46
C HIS A 4 -23.91 20.32 15.63
N LYS A 5 -24.30 20.90 16.77
CA LYS A 5 -23.48 20.84 17.99
C LYS A 5 -23.42 19.42 18.57
N LYS A 6 -24.51 18.65 18.49
CA LYS A 6 -24.54 17.23 18.88
C LYS A 6 -23.65 16.37 17.96
N TYR A 7 -23.65 16.64 16.66
CA TYR A 7 -22.77 15.97 15.71
C TYR A 7 -21.28 16.23 16.00
N LEU A 8 -20.89 17.51 16.19
CA LEU A 8 -19.51 17.86 16.53
C LEU A 8 -19.05 17.30 17.89
N ALA A 9 -19.95 17.21 18.88
CA ALA A 9 -19.64 16.61 20.17
C ALA A 9 -19.37 15.09 20.05
N SER A 10 -20.05 14.39 19.14
CA SER A 10 -19.82 12.96 18.90
C SER A 10 -18.48 12.64 18.21
N LEU A 11 -17.87 13.63 17.54
CA LEU A 11 -16.55 13.50 16.90
C LEU A 11 -15.38 13.68 17.88
N SER A 12 -15.66 14.08 19.12
CA SER A 12 -14.66 14.19 20.20
C SER A 12 -14.61 12.95 21.10
N ASP A 13 -15.44 11.94 20.82
CA ASP A 13 -15.46 10.67 21.54
C ASP A 13 -14.48 9.67 20.88
N PRO A 14 -13.37 9.31 21.55
CA PRO A 14 -12.37 8.40 21.01
C PRO A 14 -12.92 7.00 20.70
N ASP A 15 -13.97 6.57 21.40
CA ASP A 15 -14.58 5.25 21.23
C ASP A 15 -15.47 5.18 19.97
N ALA A 16 -16.10 6.30 19.58
CA ALA A 16 -16.90 6.40 18.36
C ALA A 16 -16.03 6.38 17.09
N VAL A 17 -14.86 7.05 17.12
CA VAL A 17 -13.89 7.05 16.01
C VAL A 17 -13.26 5.67 15.83
N LYS A 18 -13.04 4.94 16.92
CA LYS A 18 -12.49 3.57 16.90
C LYS A 18 -13.47 2.56 16.26
N SER A 19 -14.76 2.68 16.54
CA SER A 19 -15.80 1.83 15.95
C SER A 19 -15.90 1.96 14.42
N MET A 20 -15.74 3.17 13.86
CA MET A 20 -15.69 3.39 12.41
C MET A 20 -14.38 2.85 11.77
N GLY A 21 -13.26 2.88 12.50
CA GLY A 21 -11.99 2.32 12.05
C GLY A 21 -11.99 0.78 12.00
N GLU A 22 -12.79 0.13 12.84
CA GLU A 22 -12.93 -1.33 12.88
C GLU A 22 -13.78 -1.87 11.70
N GLU A 23 -14.77 -1.12 11.22
CA GLU A 23 -15.56 -1.48 10.02
C GLU A 23 -14.73 -1.41 8.74
N ALA A 24 -13.85 -0.41 8.59
CA ALA A 24 -12.92 -0.31 7.46
C ALA A 24 -11.89 -1.46 7.45
N ASN A 25 -11.49 -1.95 8.64
CA ASN A 25 -10.58 -3.09 8.79
C ASN A 25 -11.29 -4.45 8.56
N SER A 26 -12.62 -4.49 8.64
CA SER A 26 -13.44 -5.68 8.37
C SER A 26 -13.67 -5.92 6.87
N MET A 27 -13.66 -4.86 6.05
CA MET A 27 -13.86 -4.98 4.59
C MET A 27 -12.60 -5.43 3.82
N ASP A 28 -11.39 -5.16 4.34
CA ASP A 28 -10.14 -5.72 3.78
C ASP A 28 -9.96 -7.22 4.15
N LYS A 29 -10.64 -7.70 5.20
CA LYS A 29 -10.57 -9.11 5.65
C LYS A 29 -11.42 -10.11 4.85
N ARG A 30 -12.36 -9.66 4.01
CA ARG A 30 -13.33 -10.56 3.34
C ARG A 30 -12.97 -10.95 1.90
N ILE A 31 -11.75 -10.65 1.43
CA ILE A 31 -11.25 -11.14 0.12
C ILE A 31 -9.87 -11.77 0.30
N ASN A 32 -9.73 -12.73 1.22
CA ASN A 32 -8.57 -13.63 1.16
C ASN A 32 -8.82 -14.98 1.83
N SER A 33 -9.96 -15.62 1.56
CA SER A 33 -10.14 -17.03 1.85
C SER A 33 -9.69 -17.85 0.64
N SER A 34 -8.41 -18.22 0.60
CA SER A 34 -7.93 -19.52 0.10
C SER A 34 -6.40 -19.51 0.06
N GLN A 35 -5.82 -20.29 0.99
CA GLN A 35 -4.40 -20.62 1.20
C GLN A 35 -3.60 -19.66 2.08
N GLU A 36 -3.86 -19.70 3.40
CA GLU A 36 -2.83 -19.41 4.40
C GLU A 36 -1.83 -20.56 4.45
N ALA A 37 -1.06 -20.75 3.38
CA ALA A 37 0.32 -21.16 3.57
C ALA A 37 1.01 -19.98 4.26
N ASP A 38 1.78 -20.24 5.31
CA ASP A 38 2.43 -19.22 6.14
C ASP A 38 3.18 -18.20 5.26
N VAL A 39 2.55 -17.03 5.04
CA VAL A 39 3.07 -16.00 4.14
C VAL A 39 4.37 -15.50 4.73
N ARG A 40 5.45 -15.53 3.94
CA ARG A 40 6.77 -15.10 4.40
C ARG A 40 6.75 -13.63 4.82
N LYS A 41 7.02 -13.41 6.10
CA LYS A 41 7.26 -12.09 6.70
C LYS A 41 8.75 -11.75 6.63
N GLY A 42 9.08 -10.46 6.63
CA GLY A 42 10.47 -9.98 6.65
C GLY A 42 10.98 -9.44 5.30
N PRO A 43 12.28 -9.12 5.22
CA PRO A 43 12.87 -8.46 4.06
C PRO A 43 12.77 -9.33 2.80
N TRP A 44 12.70 -8.67 1.64
CA TRP A 44 12.77 -9.31 0.33
C TRP A 44 14.19 -9.81 0.06
N THR A 45 14.32 -11.05 -0.38
CA THR A 45 15.61 -11.59 -0.84
C THR A 45 15.82 -11.28 -2.32
N MET A 46 17.06 -11.40 -2.79
CA MET A 46 17.38 -11.17 -4.20
C MET A 46 16.68 -12.19 -5.10
N GLU A 47 16.52 -13.44 -4.65
CA GLU A 47 15.82 -14.49 -5.40
C GLU A 47 14.35 -14.13 -5.59
N GLU A 48 13.68 -13.64 -4.54
CA GLU A 48 12.30 -13.18 -4.62
C GLU A 48 12.16 -11.99 -5.59
N ASP A 49 13.11 -11.04 -5.53
CA ASP A 49 13.14 -9.90 -6.45
C ASP A 49 13.29 -10.36 -7.90
N LEU A 50 14.19 -11.30 -8.18
CA LEU A 50 14.41 -11.85 -9.52
C LEU A 50 13.18 -12.57 -10.06
N ILE A 51 12.49 -13.36 -9.22
CA ILE A 51 11.23 -14.01 -9.59
C ILE A 51 10.18 -12.97 -9.95
N LEU A 52 10.03 -11.92 -9.13
CA LEU A 52 9.07 -10.84 -9.37
C LEU A 52 9.38 -10.07 -10.65
N ILE A 53 10.64 -9.67 -10.87
CA ILE A 53 11.11 -8.98 -12.07
C ILE A 53 10.84 -9.83 -13.32
N ASN A 54 11.26 -11.10 -13.30
CA ASN A 54 11.11 -11.98 -14.45
C ASN A 54 9.63 -12.24 -14.77
N TYR A 55 8.80 -12.46 -13.75
CA TYR A 55 7.37 -12.65 -13.97
C TYR A 55 6.75 -11.43 -14.67
N ILE A 56 7.03 -10.22 -14.17
CA ILE A 56 6.51 -8.96 -14.74
C ILE A 56 7.04 -8.72 -16.14
N ALA A 57 8.32 -9.00 -16.39
CA ALA A 57 8.91 -8.86 -17.73
C ALA A 57 8.20 -9.74 -18.78
N ASN A 58 7.73 -10.93 -18.39
CA ASN A 58 7.07 -11.87 -19.30
C ASN A 58 5.54 -11.67 -19.40
N HIS A 59 4.89 -11.20 -18.33
CA HIS A 59 3.41 -11.17 -18.24
C HIS A 59 2.83 -9.76 -18.08
N GLY A 60 3.68 -8.74 -17.93
CA GLY A 60 3.28 -7.38 -17.59
C GLY A 60 3.06 -7.16 -16.09
N GLU A 61 2.91 -5.89 -15.72
CA GLU A 61 2.54 -5.50 -14.35
C GLU A 61 1.02 -5.50 -14.16
N GLY A 62 0.53 -5.87 -12.98
CA GLY A 62 -0.90 -5.84 -12.65
C GLY A 62 -1.42 -7.13 -12.01
N VAL A 63 -2.69 -7.09 -11.57
CA VAL A 63 -3.40 -8.20 -10.89
C VAL A 63 -2.53 -8.89 -9.82
N TRP A 64 -2.00 -8.10 -8.90
CA TRP A 64 -0.94 -8.51 -7.97
C TRP A 64 -1.22 -9.76 -7.14
N ASN A 65 -2.49 -10.00 -6.78
CA ASN A 65 -2.88 -11.19 -6.03
C ASN A 65 -2.71 -12.47 -6.86
N SER A 66 -3.09 -12.43 -8.14
CA SER A 66 -2.85 -13.55 -9.05
C SER A 66 -1.37 -13.67 -9.36
N LEU A 67 -0.70 -12.54 -9.61
CA LEU A 67 0.73 -12.50 -9.88
C LEU A 67 1.55 -13.22 -8.81
N ALA A 68 1.31 -12.93 -7.52
CA ALA A 68 2.07 -13.55 -6.44
C ALA A 68 1.95 -15.08 -6.46
N LYS A 69 0.74 -15.60 -6.69
CA LYS A 69 0.46 -17.04 -6.79
C LYS A 69 1.10 -17.64 -8.05
N SER A 70 0.91 -17.00 -9.20
CA SER A 70 1.40 -17.46 -10.49
C SER A 70 2.94 -17.43 -10.59
N ALA A 71 3.59 -16.48 -9.92
CA ALA A 71 5.05 -16.40 -9.83
C ALA A 71 5.64 -17.39 -8.82
N GLY A 72 4.81 -18.09 -8.03
CA GLY A 72 5.27 -18.99 -6.96
C GLY A 72 5.90 -18.26 -5.78
N LEU A 73 5.58 -16.98 -5.58
CA LEU A 73 6.09 -16.19 -4.46
C LEU A 73 5.29 -16.48 -3.20
N ASN A 74 5.97 -16.76 -2.09
CA ASN A 74 5.33 -16.85 -0.77
C ASN A 74 5.09 -15.45 -0.15
N ARG A 75 4.49 -14.54 -0.93
CA ARG A 75 4.22 -13.13 -0.58
C ARG A 75 2.79 -12.76 -0.94
N THR A 76 2.22 -11.74 -0.29
CA THR A 76 0.93 -11.19 -0.71
C THR A 76 1.06 -10.35 -1.98
N GLY A 77 -0.02 -10.22 -2.75
CA GLY A 77 -0.06 -9.32 -3.89
C GLY A 77 0.24 -7.86 -3.50
N LYS A 78 -0.28 -7.40 -2.35
CA LYS A 78 0.05 -6.08 -1.79
C LYS A 78 1.56 -5.90 -1.59
N SER A 79 2.25 -6.92 -1.04
CA SER A 79 3.71 -6.89 -0.87
C SER A 79 4.43 -6.83 -2.22
N CYS A 80 4.01 -7.64 -3.19
CA CYS A 80 4.60 -7.64 -4.55
C CYS A 80 4.45 -6.28 -5.23
N ARG A 81 3.25 -5.68 -5.16
CA ARG A 81 3.00 -4.32 -5.68
C ARG A 81 3.92 -3.30 -5.05
N LEU A 82 3.99 -3.29 -3.72
CA LEU A 82 4.82 -2.33 -2.99
C LEU A 82 6.30 -2.50 -3.33
N ARG A 83 6.77 -3.74 -3.43
CA ARG A 83 8.16 -4.04 -3.77
C ARG A 83 8.51 -3.57 -5.17
N TRP A 84 7.65 -3.84 -6.15
CA TRP A 84 7.84 -3.39 -7.53
C TRP A 84 7.88 -1.87 -7.61
N LEU A 85 6.82 -1.20 -7.17
CA LEU A 85 6.63 0.23 -7.39
C LEU A 85 7.64 1.12 -6.63
N ASN A 86 8.14 0.67 -5.48
CA ASN A 86 9.05 1.49 -4.67
C ASN A 86 10.53 1.12 -4.84
N TYR A 87 10.84 -0.08 -5.34
CA TYR A 87 12.21 -0.54 -5.39
C TYR A 87 12.57 -1.07 -6.78
N LEU A 88 11.87 -2.07 -7.31
CA LEU A 88 12.38 -2.81 -8.46
C LEU A 88 12.11 -2.17 -9.83
N ARG A 89 11.07 -1.34 -9.93
CA ARG A 89 10.65 -0.75 -11.20
C ARG A 89 11.75 0.20 -11.75
N PRO A 90 12.11 0.13 -13.05
CA PRO A 90 13.28 0.83 -13.59
C PRO A 90 13.21 2.37 -13.54
N ASP A 91 12.01 2.94 -13.51
CA ASP A 91 11.77 4.39 -13.49
C ASP A 91 11.85 4.99 -12.06
N VAL A 92 12.04 4.16 -11.04
CA VAL A 92 12.19 4.62 -9.67
C VAL A 92 13.56 5.28 -9.49
N ARG A 93 13.55 6.60 -9.30
CA ARG A 93 14.77 7.37 -8.96
C ARG A 93 15.23 7.03 -7.55
N ARG A 94 16.50 6.63 -7.44
CA ARG A 94 17.17 6.32 -6.17
C ARG A 94 18.24 7.38 -5.92
N GLY A 95 18.12 8.11 -4.82
CA GLY A 95 19.09 9.14 -4.47
C GLY A 95 18.48 10.24 -3.59
N ASN A 96 19.31 11.23 -3.29
CA ASN A 96 18.87 12.39 -2.52
C ASN A 96 17.91 13.25 -3.36
N ILE A 97 16.89 13.77 -2.70
CA ILE A 97 16.00 14.78 -3.26
C ILE A 97 16.82 16.07 -3.45
N THR A 98 16.80 16.62 -4.66
CA THR A 98 17.46 17.88 -4.99
C THR A 98 16.75 19.07 -4.35
N PRO A 99 17.43 20.21 -4.11
CA PRO A 99 16.79 21.41 -3.59
C PRO A 99 15.57 21.85 -4.41
N GLU A 100 15.64 21.72 -5.73
CA GLU A 100 14.56 22.06 -6.65
C GLU A 100 13.37 21.10 -6.49
N GLU A 101 13.61 19.79 -6.39
CA GLU A 101 12.57 18.80 -6.09
C GLU A 101 11.95 19.06 -4.71
N GLN A 102 12.75 19.46 -3.72
CA GLN A 102 12.27 19.78 -2.38
C GLN A 102 11.30 20.97 -2.39
N LEU A 103 11.65 22.04 -3.11
CA LEU A 103 10.78 23.20 -3.29
C LEU A 103 9.48 22.83 -3.99
N LEU A 104 9.55 22.00 -5.04
CA LEU A 104 8.38 21.53 -5.75
C LEU A 104 7.48 20.69 -4.83
N ILE A 105 8.04 19.77 -4.06
CA ILE A 105 7.29 18.97 -3.08
C ILE A 105 6.55 19.88 -2.09
N MET A 106 7.23 20.90 -1.55
CA MET A 106 6.61 21.87 -0.63
C MET A 106 5.46 22.64 -1.28
N GLU A 107 5.64 23.12 -2.52
CA GLU A 107 4.59 23.84 -3.25
C GLU A 107 3.37 22.94 -3.48
N LEU A 108 3.59 21.73 -3.98
CA LEU A 108 2.52 20.78 -4.28
C LEU A 108 1.78 20.36 -3.01
N HIS A 109 2.51 20.10 -1.93
CA HIS A 109 1.91 19.75 -0.63
C HIS A 109 1.09 20.91 -0.06
N SER A 110 1.56 22.16 -0.17
CA SER A 110 0.79 23.33 0.24
C SER A 110 -0.50 23.50 -0.57
N ARG A 111 -0.49 23.10 -1.85
CA ARG A 111 -1.64 23.26 -2.75
C ARG A 111 -2.66 22.13 -2.62
N TRP A 112 -2.23 20.90 -2.37
CA TRP A 112 -3.09 19.71 -2.46
C TRP A 112 -3.15 18.84 -1.18
N GLY A 113 -2.29 19.08 -0.20
CA GLY A 113 -2.20 18.30 1.04
C GLY A 113 -1.65 16.88 0.82
N ASN A 114 -1.77 16.02 1.84
CA ASN A 114 -1.33 14.62 1.79
C ASN A 114 -2.26 13.77 0.92
N ARG A 115 -2.06 13.85 -0.39
CA ARG A 115 -2.76 13.05 -1.40
C ARG A 115 -1.77 12.29 -2.26
#